data_AF-A0A3S3RXF6-F1
#
_entry.id   AF-A0A3S3RXF6-F1
#
_cell.length_a   1.000
_cell.length_b   1.000
_cell.length_c   1.000
_cell.angle_alpha   90.00
_cell.angle_beta   90.00
_cell.angle_gamma   90.00
#
_symmetry.space_group_name_H-M   'P 1'
#
loop_
_entity.id
_entity.type
_entity.pdbx_description
1 polymer ?
#
loop_
_entity_poly.entity_id
_entity_poly.type
_entity_poly.pdbx_seq_one_letter_code
_entity_poly.pdbx_strand_id
1 'polypeptide(L)'
;LVYFQNFTNTHEKVEVIRERYEQAINEPGVVGINIGTRPDCLPDETIEYLAELSECMHVTVELGLQTTYEATSDLINRAHSYEL
;
A
#
# COMPACT_ATOMS: atom_id res chain seq x y z
N LEU A 1 -4.49 -12.23 -9.33
CA LEU A 1 -4.15 -10.99 -8.62
C LEU A 1 -2.71 -11.13 -8.16
N VAL A 2 -1.87 -10.11 -8.37
CA VAL A 2 -0.53 -10.05 -7.78
C VAL A 2 -0.64 -9.41 -6.38
N TYR A 3 0.15 -9.87 -5.42
CA TYR A 3 0.06 -9.40 -4.03
C TYR A 3 1.42 -8.96 -3.49
N PHE A 4 1.51 -7.65 -3.23
CA PHE A 4 2.63 -7.02 -2.53
C PHE A 4 2.31 -7.00 -1.04
N GLN A 5 2.69 -8.06 -0.33
CA GLN A 5 2.24 -8.34 1.06
C GLN A 5 3.26 -7.93 2.13
N ASN A 6 4.54 -8.23 1.93
CA ASN A 6 5.56 -8.02 2.97
C ASN A 6 5.99 -6.55 3.04
N PHE A 7 6.29 -6.08 4.26
CA PHE A 7 6.76 -4.73 4.54
C PHE A 7 5.77 -3.62 4.12
N THR A 8 6.29 -2.40 3.99
CA THR A 8 5.52 -1.22 3.57
C THR A 8 5.73 -1.02 2.07
N ASN A 9 4.80 -1.50 1.25
CA ASN A 9 4.96 -1.51 -0.21
C ASN A 9 4.82 -0.14 -0.87
N THR A 10 4.61 0.92 -0.08
CA THR A 10 4.53 2.32 -0.50
C THR A 10 5.56 3.21 0.20
N HIS A 11 6.67 2.63 0.68
CA HIS A 11 7.71 3.36 1.43
C HIS A 11 8.70 4.16 0.56
N GLU A 12 8.84 3.80 -0.71
CA GLU A 12 9.75 4.47 -1.64
C GLU A 12 9.06 5.63 -2.36
N LYS A 13 9.81 6.37 -3.17
CA LYS A 13 9.23 7.38 -4.07
C LYS A 13 8.28 6.73 -5.08
N VAL A 14 7.26 7.49 -5.50
CA VAL A 14 6.23 6.98 -6.43
C VAL A 14 6.80 6.39 -7.71
N GLU A 15 7.92 6.91 -8.24
CA GLU A 15 8.52 6.40 -9.49
C GLU A 15 9.07 4.98 -9.31
N VAL A 16 9.68 4.70 -8.15
CA VAL A 16 10.22 3.37 -7.82
C VAL A 16 9.09 2.38 -7.55
N ILE A 17 8.02 2.84 -6.87
CA ILE A 17 6.81 2.04 -6.64
C ILE A 17 6.18 1.66 -7.98
N ARG A 18 6.01 2.64 -8.87
CA ARG A 18 5.45 2.46 -10.21
C ARG A 18 6.24 1.44 -11.01
N GLU A 19 7.57 1.59 -11.09
CA GLU A 19 8.43 0.64 -11.78
C GLU A 19 8.23 -0.81 -11.29
N ARG A 20 8.19 -1.01 -9.96
CA ARG A 20 8.02 -2.34 -9.36
C ARG A 20 6.64 -2.93 -9.63
N TYR A 21 5.58 -2.12 -9.52
CA TYR A 21 4.22 -2.59 -9.75
C TYR A 21 4.00 -2.91 -11.22
N GLU A 22 4.46 -2.04 -12.13
CA GLU A 22 4.32 -2.21 -13.58
C GLU A 22 4.99 -3.49 -14.08
N GLN A 23 6.11 -3.91 -13.49
CA GLN A 23 6.71 -5.21 -13.81
C GLN A 23 5.78 -6.39 -13.50
N ALA A 24 5.04 -6.34 -12.38
CA ALA A 24 4.18 -7.44 -11.95
C ALA A 24 2.81 -7.42 -12.64
N ILE A 25 2.21 -6.24 -12.83
CA ILE A 25 0.85 -6.11 -13.38
C ILE A 25 0.77 -6.33 -14.89
N ASN A 26 1.89 -6.16 -15.61
CA ASN A 26 1.95 -6.39 -17.05
C ASN A 26 2.20 -7.87 -17.42
N GLU A 27 2.37 -8.76 -16.44
CA GLU A 27 2.49 -10.19 -16.70
C GLU A 27 1.17 -10.77 -17.26
N PRO A 28 1.24 -11.65 -18.28
CA PRO A 28 0.04 -12.24 -18.88
C PRO A 28 -0.88 -12.93 -17.87
N GLY A 29 -2.15 -12.53 -17.86
CA GLY A 29 -3.18 -13.09 -16.97
C GLY A 29 -3.29 -12.41 -15.60
N VAL A 30 -2.49 -11.38 -15.33
CA VAL A 30 -2.72 -10.51 -14.17
C VAL A 30 -3.89 -9.56 -14.45
N VAL A 31 -4.83 -9.53 -13.51
CA VAL A 31 -6.10 -8.77 -13.64
C VAL A 31 -6.29 -7.74 -12.52
N GLY A 32 -5.27 -7.56 -11.68
CA GLY A 32 -5.32 -6.66 -10.53
C GLY A 32 -4.22 -6.92 -9.51
N ILE A 33 -4.11 -5.98 -8.58
CA ILE A 33 -3.04 -5.85 -7.60
C ILE A 33 -3.62 -5.64 -6.19
N ASN A 34 -3.07 -6.37 -5.22
CA ASN A 34 -3.31 -6.16 -3.80
C ASN A 34 -2.02 -5.61 -3.17
N ILE A 35 -2.15 -4.61 -2.30
CA ILE A 35 -1.03 -3.86 -1.73
C ILE A 35 -1.22 -3.76 -0.22
N GLY A 36 -0.38 -4.46 0.54
CA GLY A 36 -0.27 -4.28 1.98
C GLY A 36 0.68 -3.14 2.31
N THR A 37 0.23 -2.17 3.12
CA THR A 37 1.07 -1.05 3.53
C THR A 37 0.70 -0.45 4.88
N ARG A 38 1.50 0.52 5.32
CA ARG A 38 1.24 1.31 6.53
C ARG A 38 0.30 2.49 6.22
N PRO A 39 -0.61 2.85 7.15
CA PRO A 39 -1.53 3.97 6.96
C PRO A 39 -0.83 5.33 6.84
N ASP A 40 0.32 5.51 7.49
CA ASP A 40 1.11 6.74 7.51
C ASP A 40 2.15 6.84 6.36
N CYS A 41 2.08 5.93 5.38
CA CYS A 41 3.06 5.83 4.30
C CYS A 41 2.38 5.87 2.93
N LEU A 42 1.43 6.79 2.74
CA LEU A 42 0.67 6.98 1.51
C LEU A 42 0.66 8.46 1.13
N PRO A 43 1.77 8.99 0.58
CA PRO A 43 1.80 10.37 0.11
C PRO A 43 0.86 10.58 -1.09
N ASP A 44 0.39 11.81 -1.30
CA ASP A 44 -0.59 12.17 -2.33
C ASP A 44 -0.22 11.64 -3.73
N GLU A 45 1.05 11.74 -4.11
CA GLU A 45 1.56 11.23 -5.40
C GLU A 45 1.37 9.71 -5.56
N THR A 46 1.50 8.94 -4.47
CA THR A 46 1.28 7.49 -4.49
C THR A 46 -0.20 7.20 -4.57
N ILE A 47 -1.04 7.95 -3.86
CA ILE A 47 -2.50 7.81 -3.92
C ILE A 47 -3.00 8.12 -5.34
N GLU A 48 -2.49 9.19 -5.96
CA GLU A 48 -2.83 9.57 -7.34
C GLU A 48 -2.45 8.47 -8.33
N TYR A 49 -1.25 7.90 -8.22
CA TYR A 49 -0.86 6.75 -9.04
C TYR A 49 -1.77 5.52 -8.83
N LEU A 50 -2.11 5.18 -7.58
CA LEU A 50 -3.00 4.06 -7.30
C LEU A 50 -4.41 4.30 -7.85
N ALA A 51 -4.88 5.55 -7.84
CA ALA A 51 -6.14 5.95 -8.44
C ALA A 51 -6.11 5.77 -9.97
N GLU A 52 -5.07 6.25 -10.65
CA GLU A 52 -4.85 6.00 -12.09
C GLU A 52 -4.87 4.50 -12.41
N LEU A 53 -4.17 3.70 -11.61
CA LEU A 53 -4.08 2.26 -11.81
C LEU A 53 -5.45 1.57 -11.65
N SER A 54 -6.29 2.07 -10.74
CA SER A 54 -7.63 1.56 -10.49
C SER A 54 -8.60 1.76 -11.64
N GLU A 55 -8.32 2.69 -12.56
CA GLU A 55 -9.10 2.87 -13.78
C GLU A 55 -8.90 1.72 -14.78
N CYS A 56 -7.77 1.02 -14.68
CA CYS A 56 -7.36 -0.01 -15.63
C CYS A 56 -7.47 -1.44 -15.08
N MET A 57 -7.42 -1.62 -13.75
CA MET A 57 -7.50 -2.95 -13.12
C MET A 57 -8.00 -2.87 -11.68
N HIS A 58 -8.29 -4.04 -11.10
CA HIS A 58 -8.69 -4.10 -9.69
C HIS A 58 -7.49 -3.77 -8.78
N VAL A 59 -7.62 -2.72 -7.97
CA VAL A 59 -6.62 -2.30 -6.99
C VAL A 59 -7.22 -2.42 -5.58
N THR A 60 -6.55 -3.14 -4.70
CA THR A 60 -6.89 -3.22 -3.27
C THR A 60 -5.72 -2.73 -2.43
N VAL A 61 -5.98 -1.82 -1.49
CA VAL A 61 -5.00 -1.35 -0.50
C VAL A 61 -5.42 -1.84 0.89
N GLU A 62 -4.53 -2.58 1.54
CA GLU A 62 -4.71 -3.11 2.88
C GLU A 62 -3.85 -2.30 3.86
N LEU A 63 -4.50 -1.60 4.79
CA LEU A 63 -3.83 -0.78 5.78
C LEU A 63 -3.54 -1.58 7.05
N GLY A 64 -2.26 -1.66 7.42
CA GLY A 64 -1.81 -2.33 8.62
C GLY A 64 -2.15 -1.55 9.90
N LEU A 65 -3.40 -1.55 10.35
CA LEU A 65 -3.78 -0.89 11.60
C LEU A 65 -3.24 -1.64 12.84
N GLN A 66 -3.38 -2.97 12.84
CA GLN A 66 -3.03 -3.92 13.92
C GLN A 66 -3.97 -3.92 15.14
N THR A 67 -4.30 -2.76 15.70
CA THR A 67 -5.18 -2.63 16.86
C THR A 67 -5.87 -1.28 16.83
N THR A 68 -7.02 -1.14 17.49
CA THR A 68 -7.69 0.16 17.72
C THR A 68 -7.38 0.75 19.11
N TYR A 69 -6.60 0.05 19.93
CA TYR A 69 -6.28 0.46 21.30
C TYR A 69 -4.90 1.11 21.35
N GLU A 70 -4.84 2.40 21.69
CA GLU A 70 -3.57 3.16 21.74
C GLU A 70 -2.56 2.52 22.70
N ALA A 71 -3.01 2.10 23.89
CA ALA A 71 -2.13 1.42 24.84
C ALA A 71 -1.48 0.15 24.28
N THR A 72 -2.15 -0.58 23.38
CA THR A 72 -1.56 -1.72 22.69
C THR A 72 -0.63 -1.27 21.56
N SER A 73 -1.00 -0.23 20.82
CA SER A 73 -0.18 0.41 19.78
C SER A 73 1.19 0.84 20.33
N ASP A 74 1.18 1.54 21.46
CA ASP A 74 2.38 1.97 22.20
C ASP A 74 3.22 0.78 22.68
N LEU A 75 2.57 -0.23 23.28
CA LEU A 75 3.23 -1.42 23.81
C LEU A 75 4.02 -2.18 22.73
N ILE A 76 3.46 -2.29 21.52
CA ILE A 76 4.09 -3.00 20.39
C ILE A 76 4.95 -2.09 19.51
N ASN A 77 5.09 -0.81 19.87
CA ASN A 77 5.79 0.21 19.09
C ASN A 77 5.27 0.29 17.63
N ARG A 78 3.95 0.43 17.46
CA ARG A 78 3.32 0.48 16.14
C ARG A 78 3.80 1.66 15.30
N ALA A 79 4.17 2.77 15.95
CA ALA A 79 4.79 3.97 15.39
C ALA A 79 3.93 4.72 14.36
N HIS A 80 2.60 4.67 14.50
CA HIS A 80 1.62 5.55 13.86
C HIS A 80 0.48 5.82 14.85
N SER A 81 -0.33 6.85 14.60
CA SER A 81 -1.52 7.19 15.41
C SER A 81 -2.75 7.36 14.52
N TYR A 82 -3.95 7.41 15.12
CA TYR A 82 -5.19 7.70 14.39
C TYR A 82 -5.41 9.18 14.08
N GLU A 83 -4.65 10.06 14.74
CA GLU A 83 -4.79 11.50 14.58
C GLU A 83 -4.10 11.94 13.28
N LEU A 84 -4.79 12.80 12.53
CA LEU A 84 -4.32 13.44 11.30
C LEU A 84 -3.44 14.66 11.59
#